data_AF-A0A7C9TX85-F1
#
_entry.id   AF-A0A7C9TX85-F1
#
_cell.length_a   1.000
_cell.length_b   1.000
_cell.length_c   1.000
_cell.angle_alpha   90.00
_cell.angle_beta   90.00
_cell.angle_gamma   90.00
#
_symmetry.space_group_name_H-M   'P 1'
#
loop_
_entity.id
_entity.type
_entity.pdbx_description
1 polymer ?
#
loop_
_entity_poly.entity_id
_entity_poly.type
_entity_poly.pdbx_seq_one_letter_code
_entity_poly.pdbx_strand_id
1 'polypeptide(L)' 'MSNSNWLDSLILNPDSDRSVGRNLSREELFVLAWFMFNQKDRTFENMARECKLSEEQCQGALQELIRAEIIRFR' A
#
# COMPACT_ATOMS: atom_id res chain seq x y z
N MET A 1 -11.12 -10.24 -19.34
CA MET A 1 -9.89 -9.44 -19.16
C MET A 1 -9.39 -9.73 -17.77
N SER A 2 -8.30 -10.50 -17.62
CA SER A 2 -7.67 -10.66 -16.31
C SER A 2 -6.99 -9.33 -15.99
N ASN A 3 -7.64 -8.48 -15.20
CA ASN A 3 -6.94 -7.45 -14.45
C ASN A 3 -6.00 -8.21 -13.51
N SER A 4 -4.80 -8.53 -13.98
CA SER A 4 -3.70 -8.85 -13.08
C SER A 4 -3.60 -7.63 -12.18
N ASN A 5 -4.13 -7.76 -10.98
CA ASN A 5 -4.18 -6.69 -10.02
C ASN A 5 -2.73 -6.49 -9.62
N TRP A 6 -2.07 -5.51 -10.22
CA TRP A 6 -0.63 -5.29 -10.04
C TRP A 6 -0.28 -5.07 -8.54
N LEU A 7 -1.28 -4.75 -7.71
CA LEU A 7 -1.22 -4.81 -6.25
C LEU A 7 -0.70 -6.17 -5.71
N ASP A 8 -0.99 -7.29 -6.37
CA ASP A 8 -0.53 -8.62 -5.98
C ASP A 8 0.98 -8.81 -6.19
N SER A 9 1.57 -8.05 -7.11
CA SER A 9 3.01 -8.02 -7.37
C SER A 9 3.80 -7.20 -6.34
N LEU A 10 3.12 -6.48 -5.45
CA LEU A 10 3.77 -5.69 -4.40
C LEU A 10 4.05 -6.53 -3.15
N ILE A 11 5.16 -6.24 -2.48
CA ILE A 11 5.56 -6.79 -1.18
C ILE A 11 6.08 -5.68 -0.27
N LEU A 12 6.11 -5.96 1.04
CA LEU A 12 6.89 -5.13 1.97
C LEU A 12 8.37 -5.27 1.62
N ASN A 13 9.09 -4.15 1.57
CA ASN A 13 10.52 -4.19 1.42
C ASN A 13 11.16 -4.64 2.75
N PRO A 14 11.81 -5.82 2.82
CA PRO A 14 12.42 -6.31 4.05
C PRO A 14 13.59 -5.42 4.52
N ASP A 15 14.19 -4.69 3.58
CA ASP A 15 15.28 -3.74 3.83
C ASP A 15 14.76 -2.32 4.10
N SER A 16 13.44 -2.13 4.18
CA SER A 16 12.88 -0.85 4.65
C SER A 16 13.35 -0.65 6.09
N ASP A 17 14.39 0.17 6.20
CA ASP A 17 15.09 0.37 7.45
C ASP A 17 14.07 0.87 8.47
N ARG A 18 14.09 0.32 9.69
CA ARG A 18 13.17 0.70 10.79
C ARG A 18 13.28 2.18 11.15
N SER A 19 14.27 2.87 10.56
CA SER A 19 14.47 4.30 10.55
C SER A 19 13.83 5.02 9.35
N VAL A 20 12.65 4.62 8.86
CA VAL A 20 11.79 5.55 8.11
C VAL A 20 11.48 6.72 9.04
N GLY A 21 12.41 7.66 9.17
CA GLY A 21 12.33 8.88 9.97
C GLY A 21 11.41 9.92 9.34
N ARG A 22 10.62 9.48 8.36
CA ARG A 22 9.53 10.23 7.74
C ARG A 22 8.28 9.93 8.54
N ASN A 23 7.59 10.99 8.95
CA ASN A 23 6.25 10.87 9.49
C ASN A 23 5.33 10.43 8.35
N LEU A 24 4.83 9.20 8.44
CA LEU A 24 3.80 8.72 7.52
C LEU A 24 2.51 9.52 7.74
N SER A 25 1.83 9.85 6.64
CA SER A 25 0.50 10.43 6.71
C SER A 25 -0.50 9.43 7.30
N ARG A 26 -1.66 9.93 7.72
CA ARG A 26 -2.73 9.05 8.23
C ARG A 26 -3.19 8.05 7.17
N GLU A 27 -3.26 8.49 5.92
CA GLU A 27 -3.63 7.68 4.75
C GLU A 27 -2.58 6.61 4.48
N GLU A 28 -1.29 6.97 4.50
CA GLU A 28 -0.18 6.03 4.34
C GLU A 28 -0.18 4.96 5.43
N LEU A 29 -0.43 5.33 6.68
CA LEU A 29 -0.54 4.38 7.79
C LEU A 29 -1.70 3.40 7.60
N PHE A 30 -2.87 3.86 7.16
CA PHE A 30 -4.01 2.98 6.92
C PHE A 30 -3.79 2.05 5.73
N VAL A 31 -3.25 2.57 4.63
CA VAL A 31 -2.93 1.76 3.44
C VAL A 31 -1.84 0.75 3.76
N LEU A 32 -0.79 1.14 4.48
CA LEU A 32 0.28 0.24 4.90
C LEU A 32 -0.26 -0.88 5.80
N ALA A 33 -1.03 -0.53 6.84
CA ALA A 33 -1.64 -1.51 7.73
C ALA A 33 -2.52 -2.50 6.94
N TRP A 34 -3.42 -1.99 6.08
CA TRP A 34 -4.27 -2.84 5.25
C TRP A 34 -3.46 -3.78 4.36
N PHE A 35 -2.40 -3.27 3.74
CA PHE A 35 -1.52 -4.03 2.85
C PHE A 35 -0.78 -5.16 3.56
N MET A 36 -0.38 -4.95 4.82
CA MET A 36 0.30 -5.98 5.64
C MET A 36 -0.62 -7.17 5.96
N PHE A 37 -1.91 -6.91 6.20
CA PHE A 37 -2.87 -7.93 6.62
C PHE A 37 -3.62 -8.58 5.45
N ASN A 38 -3.71 -7.93 4.29
CA ASN A 38 -4.44 -8.44 3.13
C ASN A 38 -3.48 -8.81 1.99
N GLN A 39 -3.02 -10.07 1.96
CA GLN A 39 -2.04 -10.54 0.97
C GLN A 39 -2.65 -11.21 -0.28
N LYS A 40 -3.98 -11.32 -0.37
CA LYS A 40 -4.69 -11.96 -1.49
C LYS A 40 -5.83 -11.07 -1.97
N ASP A 41 -6.13 -11.16 -3.26
CA ASP A 41 -7.26 -10.48 -3.91
C ASP A 41 -7.30 -8.96 -3.64
N ARG A 42 -6.13 -8.33 -3.67
CA ARG A 42 -6.01 -6.92 -3.31
C ARG A 42 -6.55 -6.03 -4.43
N THR A 43 -7.64 -5.31 -4.20
CA THR A 43 -8.18 -4.29 -5.11
C THR A 43 -8.14 -2.91 -4.45
N PHE A 44 -8.09 -1.85 -5.26
CA PHE A 44 -8.24 -0.49 -4.76
C PHE A 44 -9.62 -0.25 -4.14
N GLU A 45 -10.67 -0.83 -4.70
CA GLU A 45 -12.03 -0.78 -4.15
C GLU A 45 -12.08 -1.33 -2.71
N ASN A 46 -11.49 -2.52 -2.47
CA ASN A 46 -11.46 -3.13 -1.14
C ASN A 46 -10.62 -2.30 -0.16
N MET A 47 -9.45 -1.83 -0.60
CA MET A 47 -8.58 -0.97 0.19
C MET A 47 -9.28 0.34 0.57
N ALA A 48 -9.92 1.02 -0.38
CA ALA A 48 -10.66 2.26 -0.17
C ALA A 48 -11.79 2.07 0.85
N ARG A 49 -12.58 1.01 0.69
CA ARG A 49 -13.67 0.66 1.61
C ARG A 49 -13.18 0.40 3.03
N GLU A 50 -12.11 -0.38 3.21
CA GLU A 50 -11.61 -0.77 4.53
C GLU A 50 -10.80 0.34 5.21
N CYS A 51 -10.03 1.11 4.45
CA CYS A 51 -9.32 2.29 4.95
C CYS A 51 -10.24 3.51 5.16
N LYS A 52 -11.50 3.46 4.67
CA LYS A 52 -12.44 4.61 4.62
C LYS A 52 -11.85 5.82 3.89
N LEU A 53 -11.20 5.55 2.77
CA LEU A 53 -10.58 6.53 1.87
C LEU A 53 -11.20 6.43 0.48
N SER A 54 -10.98 7.42 -0.39
CA SER A 54 -11.24 7.24 -1.82
C SER A 54 -10.17 6.36 -2.47
N GLU A 55 -10.49 5.74 -3.61
CA GLU A 55 -9.48 4.98 -4.38
C GLU A 55 -8.28 5.85 -4.77
N GLU A 56 -8.51 7.12 -5.10
CA GLU A 56 -7.45 8.08 -5.43
C GLU A 56 -6.52 8.34 -4.23
N GLN A 57 -7.09 8.50 -3.03
CA GLN A 57 -6.30 8.64 -1.80
C GLN A 57 -5.48 7.37 -1.50
N CYS A 58 -6.07 6.20 -1.70
CA CYS A 58 -5.37 4.93 -1.55
C CYS A 58 -4.23 4.77 -2.56
N GLN A 59 -4.46 5.14 -3.82
CA GLN A 59 -3.43 5.12 -4.86
C GLN A 59 -2.29 6.08 -4.54
N GLY A 60 -2.60 7.32 -4.15
CA GLY A 60 -1.59 8.31 -3.77
C GLY A 60 -0.74 7.86 -2.58
N ALA A 61 -1.39 7.39 -1.51
CA ALA A 61 -0.70 6.86 -0.33
C ALA A 61 0.17 5.65 -0.67
N LEU A 62 -0.32 4.73 -1.51
CA LEU A 62 0.47 3.57 -1.94
C LEU A 62 1.69 3.97 -2.79
N GLN A 63 1.54 4.94 -3.69
CA GLN A 63 2.64 5.46 -4.49
C GLN A 63 3.72 6.09 -3.60
N GLU A 64 3.32 6.82 -2.57
CA GLU A 64 4.24 7.40 -1.61
C GLU A 64 4.99 6.35 -0.78
N LEU A 65 4.31 5.29 -0.35
CA LEU A 65 4.94 4.15 0.32
C LEU A 65 5.94 3.42 -0.60
N ILE A 66 5.66 3.36 -1.91
CA ILE A 66 6.60 2.81 -2.90
C ILE A 66 7.81 3.74 -3.09
N ARG A 67 7.59 5.05 -3.20
CA ARG A 67 8.66 6.05 -3.30
C ARG A 67 9.56 6.08 -2.07
N ALA A 68 8.99 5.82 -0.90
CA ALA A 68 9.71 5.70 0.35
C ALA A 68 10.43 4.35 0.52
N GLU A 69 10.38 3.47 -0.49
CA GLU A 69 10.97 2.13 -0.47
C GLU A 69 10.46 1.24 0.68
N ILE A 70 9.25 1.51 1.20
CA ILE A 70 8.59 0.70 2.23
C ILE A 70 7.88 -0.49 1.59
N ILE A 71 7.24 -0.24 0.45
CA ILE A 71 6.62 -1.25 -0.39
C ILE A 71 7.39 -1.29 -1.71
N ARG A 72 7.63 -2.46 -2.27
CA ARG A 72 8.27 -2.61 -3.57
C ARG A 72 7.59 -3.68 -4.42
N PHE A 73 7.87 -3.65 -5.71
CA PHE A 73 7.56 -4.79 -6.57
C PHE A 73 8.47 -5.96 -6.18
N ARG A 74 7.93 -7.19 -6.24
CA ARG A 74 8.69 -8.43 -6.01
C ARG A 74 9.95 -8.49 -6.85
#